data_AF-A0A061DLF8-F1
#
_entry.id   AF-A0A061DLF8-F1
#
_cell.length_a   1.000
_cell.length_b   1.000
_cell.length_c   1.000
_cell.angle_alpha   90.00
_cell.angle_beta   90.00
_cell.angle_gamma   90.00
#
_symmetry.space_group_name_H-M   'P 1'
#
loop_
_entity.id
_entity.type
_entity.pdbx_description
1 polymer ?
#
loop_
_entity_poly.entity_id
_entity_poly.type
_entity_poly.pdbx_seq_one_letter_code
_entity_poly.pdbx_strand_id
1 'polypeptide(L)'
;MFAAALISSSPCRTFSRNCVPKPSSFTLSRVLPPFAARFSVRSMADSALKKVQIQRDNTAFDAYVVGKEDAPGIVVLQEWWGVDLEIKNHALKISQLDSGFKALIPDLYRGKVGLDVAEAQHLMDGLDWQGAVKDIRASVNWLKANGSKKAAKALEEKLKASEIPYEMHIYPGNAHAFMNRSPEGIERRKGMGMPDEDEAAVQLAWSRFQSWMTRFLSS
;
A
#
# COMPACT_ATOMS: atom_id res chain seq x y z
N MET A 1 -20.00 -16.85 -1.85
CA MET A 1 -21.03 -17.43 -0.97
C MET A 1 -21.34 -16.40 0.10
N PHE A 2 -22.57 -15.86 0.08
CA PHE A 2 -23.08 -14.82 0.98
C PHE A 2 -23.67 -15.43 2.27
N ALA A 3 -23.52 -14.75 3.42
CA ALA A 3 -24.48 -14.80 4.52
C ALA A 3 -24.31 -13.57 5.45
N ALA A 4 -25.35 -12.74 5.53
CA ALA A 4 -25.51 -11.65 6.48
C ALA A 4 -26.34 -12.13 7.67
N ALA A 5 -26.06 -11.62 8.88
CA ALA A 5 -26.89 -11.82 10.06
C ALA A 5 -27.19 -10.46 10.72
N LEU A 6 -28.49 -10.12 10.72
CA LEU A 6 -29.12 -9.03 11.46
C LEU A 6 -29.34 -9.44 12.92
N ILE A 7 -29.08 -8.55 13.88
CA ILE A 7 -29.75 -8.58 15.18
C ILE A 7 -30.19 -7.17 15.57
N SER A 8 -31.50 -7.07 15.84
CA SER A 8 -32.25 -5.93 16.37
C SER A 8 -32.58 -6.20 17.85
N SER A 9 -32.55 -5.18 18.70
CA SER A 9 -33.44 -5.08 19.87
C SER A 9 -33.47 -3.67 20.45
N SER A 10 -34.69 -3.18 20.67
CA SER A 10 -35.08 -1.82 21.08
C SER A 10 -35.18 -1.66 22.64
N PRO A 11 -35.89 -0.68 23.24
CA PRO A 11 -35.32 0.23 24.24
C PRO A 11 -35.89 0.05 25.66
N CYS A 12 -35.25 0.66 26.66
CA CYS A 12 -35.85 0.83 27.99
C CYS A 12 -35.83 2.31 28.39
N ARG A 13 -36.99 2.79 28.85
CA ARG A 13 -37.34 4.18 29.17
C ARG A 13 -37.87 4.19 30.60
N THR A 14 -37.28 4.95 31.51
CA THR A 14 -38.06 5.50 32.64
C THR A 14 -37.50 6.83 33.16
N PHE A 15 -38.46 7.58 33.69
CA PHE A 15 -38.57 9.01 33.96
C PHE A 15 -38.08 9.37 35.37
N SER A 16 -37.55 10.59 35.57
CA SER A 16 -37.88 11.38 36.78
C SER A 16 -37.53 12.87 36.60
N ARG A 17 -38.27 13.71 37.35
CA ARG A 17 -38.51 15.15 37.19
C ARG A 17 -37.54 16.05 37.98
N ASN A 18 -37.37 17.26 37.42
CA ASN A 18 -37.23 18.59 38.03
C ASN A 18 -36.03 18.91 38.95
N CYS A 19 -35.24 19.93 38.57
CA CYS A 19 -35.30 21.28 39.16
C CYS A 19 -34.27 22.21 38.50
N VAL A 20 -34.70 23.42 38.15
CA VAL A 20 -33.88 24.51 37.58
C VAL A 20 -33.45 25.45 38.71
N PRO A 21 -32.19 25.92 38.70
CA PRO A 21 -31.95 27.34 38.97
C PRO A 21 -31.08 28.02 37.88
N LYS A 22 -31.30 29.32 37.72
CA LYS A 22 -30.67 30.26 36.76
C LYS A 22 -29.24 30.69 37.17
N PRO A 23 -28.48 31.34 36.26
CA PRO A 23 -27.03 31.25 36.21
C PRO A 23 -26.28 32.34 36.98
N SER A 24 -25.10 31.99 37.48
CA SER A 24 -24.05 32.93 37.89
C SER A 24 -22.90 32.86 36.89
N SER A 25 -22.50 34.02 36.40
CA SER A 25 -21.49 34.26 35.38
C SER A 25 -20.15 33.59 35.68
N PHE A 26 -19.70 32.71 34.80
CA PHE A 26 -18.33 32.21 34.77
C PHE A 26 -17.70 32.55 33.42
N THR A 27 -16.57 33.24 33.49
CA THR A 27 -15.73 33.64 32.35
C THR A 27 -15.19 32.41 31.63
N LEU A 28 -15.57 32.25 30.36
CA LEU A 28 -15.17 31.12 29.52
C LEU A 28 -13.79 31.40 28.91
N SER A 29 -12.72 30.89 29.52
CA SER A 29 -11.42 30.78 28.84
C SER A 29 -11.54 29.70 27.77
N ARG A 30 -11.68 30.13 26.52
CA ARG A 30 -11.73 29.27 25.33
C ARG A 30 -10.35 28.64 25.09
N VAL A 31 -10.09 27.48 25.69
CA VAL A 31 -8.99 26.62 25.25
C VAL A 31 -9.48 25.87 24.02
N LEU A 32 -9.01 26.29 22.84
CA LEU A 32 -9.16 25.53 21.61
C LEU A 32 -8.52 24.15 21.79
N PRO A 33 -9.19 23.03 21.44
CA PRO A 33 -8.48 21.78 21.28
C PRO A 33 -7.48 21.94 20.12
N PRO A 34 -6.27 21.36 20.19
CA PRO A 34 -5.36 21.34 19.06
C PRO A 34 -5.95 20.42 17.97
N PHE A 35 -6.80 20.99 17.12
CA PHE A 35 -7.28 20.37 15.90
C PHE A 35 -6.19 20.51 14.84
N ALA A 36 -5.10 19.75 14.97
CA ALA A 36 -4.09 19.64 13.92
C ALA A 36 -3.19 18.42 14.15
N ALA A 37 -3.51 17.28 13.53
CA ALA A 37 -2.52 16.28 13.11
C ALA A 37 -3.06 15.18 12.18
N ARG A 38 -4.19 15.35 11.48
CA ARG A 38 -4.69 14.31 10.55
C ARG A 38 -4.41 14.57 9.06
N PHE A 39 -3.85 15.73 8.70
CA PHE A 39 -3.59 16.09 7.30
C PHE A 39 -2.11 16.01 6.88
N SER A 40 -1.16 15.84 7.82
CA SER A 40 0.27 15.99 7.48
C SER A 40 0.90 14.75 6.82
N VAL A 41 0.34 13.55 7.00
CA VAL A 41 0.95 12.31 6.49
C VAL A 41 0.70 12.14 4.97
N ARG A 42 -0.46 12.59 4.47
CA ARG A 42 -0.83 12.46 3.05
C ARG A 42 0.12 13.22 2.11
N SER A 43 0.66 14.34 2.58
CA SER A 43 1.51 15.24 1.77
C SER A 43 2.90 14.68 1.50
N MET A 44 3.54 14.01 2.47
CA MET A 44 4.95 13.63 2.36
C MET A 44 5.23 12.47 1.41
N ALA A 45 4.33 11.49 1.31
CA ALA A 45 4.49 10.39 0.37
C ALA A 45 4.34 10.87 -1.08
N ASP A 46 3.28 11.62 -1.39
CA ASP A 46 3.05 12.12 -2.75
C ASP A 46 4.11 13.11 -3.24
N SER A 47 4.74 13.88 -2.34
CA SER A 47 5.80 14.83 -2.72
C SER A 47 7.17 14.17 -2.92
N ALA A 48 7.41 12.97 -2.37
CA ALA A 48 8.66 12.24 -2.55
C ALA A 48 8.69 11.38 -3.83
N LEU A 49 7.52 10.95 -4.34
CA LEU A 49 7.44 10.16 -5.56
C LEU A 49 7.39 11.06 -6.80
N LYS A 50 8.33 10.82 -7.73
CA LYS A 50 8.33 11.48 -9.03
C LYS A 50 7.52 10.66 -10.03
N LYS A 51 6.54 11.28 -10.68
CA LYS A 51 5.85 10.67 -11.82
C LYS A 51 6.75 10.72 -13.06
N VAL A 52 6.87 9.58 -13.74
CA VAL A 52 7.59 9.41 -15.01
C VAL A 52 6.70 8.69 -16.01
N GLN A 53 6.97 8.86 -17.30
CA GLN A 53 6.28 8.13 -18.35
C GLN A 53 7.28 7.19 -19.04
N ILE A 54 6.91 5.91 -19.15
CA ILE A 54 7.75 4.86 -19.73
C ILE A 54 7.18 4.47 -21.08
N GLN A 55 8.03 4.48 -22.10
CA GLN A 55 7.69 4.04 -23.45
C GLN A 55 7.79 2.51 -23.55
N ARG A 56 6.81 1.89 -24.21
CA ARG A 56 6.72 0.45 -24.45
C ARG A 56 6.03 0.20 -25.78
N ASP A 57 6.77 -0.37 -26.73
CA ASP A 57 6.31 -0.58 -28.10
C ASP A 57 5.78 0.76 -28.68
N ASN A 58 4.51 0.80 -29.11
CA ASN A 58 3.86 1.99 -29.65
C ASN A 58 2.97 2.71 -28.63
N THR A 59 3.15 2.44 -27.34
CA THR A 59 2.37 3.06 -26.25
C THR A 59 3.27 3.53 -25.12
N ALA A 60 2.68 4.30 -24.21
CA ALA A 60 3.34 4.79 -23.02
C ALA A 60 2.43 4.60 -21.81
N PHE A 61 3.04 4.41 -20.64
CA PHE A 61 2.32 4.31 -19.38
C PHE A 61 3.02 5.12 -18.30
N ASP A 62 2.23 5.55 -17.32
CA ASP A 62 2.75 6.29 -16.18
C ASP A 62 3.37 5.34 -15.16
N ALA A 63 4.41 5.81 -14.48
CA ALA A 63 5.02 5.13 -13.37
C ALA A 63 5.47 6.15 -12.32
N TYR A 64 5.63 5.69 -11.08
CA TYR A 64 6.07 6.52 -9.96
C TYR A 64 7.40 5.99 -9.44
N VAL A 65 8.39 6.86 -9.32
CA VAL A 65 9.75 6.49 -8.89
C VAL A 65 10.15 7.24 -7.63
N VAL A 66 10.84 6.55 -6.73
CA VAL A 66 11.44 7.12 -5.51
C VAL A 66 12.74 6.43 -5.18
N GLY A 67 13.64 7.13 -4.48
CA GLY A 67 14.94 6.64 -4.08
C GLY A 67 16.09 7.32 -4.81
N LYS A 68 17.31 6.92 -4.44
CA LYS A 68 18.54 7.53 -4.96
C LYS A 68 18.80 7.09 -6.40
N GLU A 69 19.45 7.96 -7.16
CA GLU A 69 20.06 7.59 -8.44
C GLU A 69 21.15 6.52 -8.21
N ASP A 70 21.34 5.65 -9.21
CA ASP A 70 22.31 4.52 -9.20
C ASP A 70 22.12 3.46 -8.09
N ALA A 71 21.10 3.57 -7.24
CA ALA A 71 20.75 2.54 -6.28
C ALA A 71 20.18 1.27 -6.96
N PRO A 72 20.28 0.09 -6.33
CA PRO A 72 19.65 -1.12 -6.84
C PRO A 72 18.14 -0.93 -7.04
N GLY A 73 17.63 -1.43 -8.17
CA GLY A 73 16.29 -1.12 -8.65
C GLY A 73 15.28 -2.21 -8.31
N ILE A 74 14.12 -1.81 -7.78
CA ILE A 74 13.01 -2.69 -7.43
C ILE A 74 11.75 -2.20 -8.13
N VAL A 75 11.09 -3.09 -8.88
CA VAL A 75 9.73 -2.84 -9.37
C VAL A 75 8.75 -3.24 -8.29
N VAL A 76 7.91 -2.29 -7.86
CA VAL A 76 6.90 -2.48 -6.81
C VAL A 76 5.54 -2.56 -7.48
N LEU A 77 4.89 -3.72 -7.42
CA LEU A 77 3.63 -3.96 -8.13
C LEU A 77 2.43 -3.57 -7.26
N GLN A 78 1.53 -2.80 -7.85
CA GLN A 78 0.25 -2.43 -7.23
C GLN A 78 -0.64 -3.64 -6.94
N GLU A 79 -1.52 -3.47 -5.97
CA GLU A 79 -2.65 -4.37 -5.73
C GLU A 79 -3.81 -4.11 -6.70
N TRP A 80 -4.91 -4.85 -6.52
CA TRP A 80 -6.16 -4.68 -7.28
C TRP A 80 -6.85 -3.31 -7.12
N TRP A 81 -6.35 -2.45 -6.22
CA TRP A 81 -6.86 -1.10 -5.99
C TRP A 81 -6.27 -0.04 -6.94
N GLY A 82 -5.14 -0.30 -7.59
CA GLY A 82 -4.41 0.75 -8.33
C GLY A 82 -3.20 1.29 -7.57
N VAL A 83 -2.62 2.39 -8.07
CA VAL A 83 -1.50 3.08 -7.41
C VAL A 83 -2.01 4.02 -6.30
N ASP A 84 -2.47 3.41 -5.21
CA ASP A 84 -2.98 4.11 -4.05
C ASP A 84 -1.89 4.53 -3.05
N LEU A 85 -2.31 5.09 -1.91
CA LEU A 85 -1.37 5.57 -0.90
C LEU A 85 -0.56 4.44 -0.24
N GLU A 86 -1.13 3.24 -0.11
CA GLU A 86 -0.46 2.11 0.55
C GLU A 86 0.76 1.68 -0.26
N ILE A 87 0.60 1.48 -1.57
CA ILE A 87 1.71 1.03 -2.41
C ILE A 87 2.79 2.11 -2.54
N LYS A 88 2.41 3.40 -2.54
CA LYS A 88 3.36 4.52 -2.49
C LYS A 88 4.15 4.54 -1.19
N ASN A 89 3.50 4.27 -0.04
CA ASN A 89 4.16 4.15 1.25
C ASN A 89 5.13 2.97 1.29
N HIS A 90 4.77 1.82 0.69
CA HIS A 90 5.68 0.68 0.58
C HIS A 90 6.89 1.02 -0.26
N ALA A 91 6.73 1.65 -1.43
CA ALA A 91 7.85 2.07 -2.26
C ALA A 91 8.76 3.09 -1.54
N LEU A 92 8.17 4.04 -0.81
CA LEU A 92 8.94 4.98 0.01
C LEU A 92 9.72 4.25 1.10
N LYS A 93 9.09 3.32 1.83
CA LYS A 93 9.76 2.51 2.86
C LYS A 93 10.91 1.70 2.25
N ILE A 94 10.68 1.04 1.13
CA ILE A 94 11.70 0.29 0.39
C ILE A 94 12.88 1.20 0.04
N SER A 95 12.62 2.42 -0.45
CA SER A 95 13.69 3.36 -0.82
C SER A 95 14.58 3.80 0.36
N GLN A 96 14.08 3.65 1.59
CA GLN A 96 14.76 4.02 2.83
C GLN A 96 15.45 2.83 3.53
N LEU A 97 15.31 1.60 3.02
CA LEU A 97 15.99 0.42 3.59
C LEU A 97 17.49 0.45 3.27
N ASP A 98 18.32 0.09 4.25
CA ASP A 98 19.79 0.00 4.15
C ASP A 98 20.44 1.25 3.54
N SER A 99 21.27 1.08 2.50
CA SER A 99 21.90 2.16 1.73
C SER A 99 20.90 2.95 0.86
N GLY A 100 19.68 2.43 0.74
CA GLY A 100 18.61 2.91 -0.12
C GLY A 100 18.46 2.09 -1.39
N PHE A 101 17.21 1.96 -1.84
CA PHE A 101 16.83 1.32 -3.09
C PHE A 101 16.13 2.33 -4.01
N LYS A 102 16.15 2.07 -5.31
CA LYS A 102 15.34 2.80 -6.29
C LYS A 102 14.06 2.00 -6.55
N ALA A 103 12.93 2.48 -6.04
CA ALA A 103 11.64 1.81 -6.20
C ALA A 103 10.85 2.45 -7.35
N LEU A 104 10.26 1.62 -8.22
CA LEU A 104 9.45 2.04 -9.35
C LEU A 104 8.11 1.31 -9.34
N ILE A 105 7.01 2.05 -9.31
CA ILE A 105 5.64 1.53 -9.37
C ILE A 105 5.06 1.79 -10.77
N PRO A 106 4.90 0.77 -11.63
CA PRO A 106 4.15 0.93 -12.87
C PRO A 106 2.66 1.09 -12.60
N ASP A 107 2.02 2.08 -13.22
CA ASP A 107 0.58 2.29 -13.14
C ASP A 107 -0.15 1.43 -14.19
N LEU A 108 -0.55 0.24 -13.76
CA LEU A 108 -1.19 -0.75 -14.62
C LEU A 108 -2.64 -0.37 -14.96
N TYR A 109 -3.24 0.51 -14.17
CA TYR A 109 -4.62 0.97 -14.34
C TYR A 109 -4.76 2.34 -14.99
N ARG A 110 -3.65 2.93 -15.45
CA ARG A 110 -3.62 4.20 -16.20
C ARG A 110 -4.25 5.36 -15.42
N GLY A 111 -3.89 5.45 -14.15
CA GLY A 111 -4.31 6.51 -13.23
C GLY A 111 -5.62 6.22 -12.49
N LYS A 112 -6.27 5.09 -12.76
CA LYS A 112 -7.49 4.70 -12.06
C LYS A 112 -7.13 4.03 -10.73
N VAL A 113 -7.86 4.42 -9.68
CA VAL A 113 -7.77 3.84 -8.35
C VAL A 113 -9.18 3.49 -7.91
N GLY A 114 -9.40 2.25 -7.48
CA GLY A 114 -10.69 1.80 -6.99
C GLY A 114 -11.00 2.41 -5.62
N LEU A 115 -12.21 2.95 -5.46
CA LEU A 115 -12.66 3.55 -4.20
C LEU A 115 -13.44 2.56 -3.33
N ASP A 116 -14.01 1.53 -3.96
CA ASP A 116 -14.70 0.44 -3.31
C ASP A 116 -14.42 -0.92 -3.97
N VAL A 117 -14.89 -1.99 -3.34
CA VAL A 117 -14.66 -3.37 -3.79
C VAL A 117 -15.19 -3.61 -5.21
N ALA A 118 -16.33 -3.01 -5.58
CA ALA A 118 -16.92 -3.21 -6.89
C ALA A 118 -16.10 -2.51 -7.98
N GLU A 119 -15.62 -1.29 -7.72
CA GLU A 119 -14.72 -0.59 -8.63
C GLU A 119 -13.37 -1.30 -8.77
N ALA A 120 -12.78 -1.77 -7.67
CA ALA A 120 -11.53 -2.53 -7.70
C ALA A 120 -11.66 -3.84 -8.49
N GLN A 121 -12.77 -4.56 -8.29
CA GLN A 121 -13.08 -5.75 -9.07
C GLN A 121 -13.21 -5.41 -10.56
N HIS A 122 -13.93 -4.33 -10.90
CA HIS A 122 -14.10 -3.93 -12.29
C HIS A 122 -12.77 -3.54 -12.96
N LEU A 123 -11.87 -2.86 -12.22
CA LEU A 123 -10.53 -2.56 -12.70
C LEU A 123 -9.71 -3.82 -12.95
N MET A 124 -9.81 -4.80 -12.05
CA MET A 124 -9.11 -6.07 -12.17
C MET A 124 -9.61 -6.89 -13.37
N ASP A 125 -10.93 -6.99 -13.53
CA ASP A 125 -11.56 -7.70 -14.64
C ASP A 125 -11.25 -7.05 -15.99
N GLY A 126 -11.13 -5.71 -16.01
CA GLY A 126 -10.80 -4.93 -17.19
C GLY A 126 -9.30 -4.83 -17.50
N LEU A 127 -8.42 -5.45 -16.71
CA LEU A 127 -6.97 -5.36 -16.90
C LEU A 127 -6.54 -6.13 -18.15
N ASP A 128 -5.83 -5.45 -19.07
CA ASP A 128 -5.06 -6.10 -20.12
C ASP A 128 -3.83 -6.79 -19.51
N TRP A 129 -3.98 -8.06 -19.13
CA TRP A 129 -2.92 -8.86 -18.53
C TRP A 129 -1.68 -9.00 -19.42
N GLN A 130 -1.86 -9.15 -20.73
CA GLN A 130 -0.73 -9.27 -21.66
C GLN A 130 0.03 -7.94 -21.74
N GLY A 131 -0.70 -6.83 -21.78
CA GLY A 131 -0.14 -5.50 -21.68
C GLY A 131 0.59 -5.26 -20.35
N ALA A 132 -0.02 -5.63 -19.23
CA ALA A 132 0.55 -5.46 -17.90
C ALA A 132 1.90 -6.17 -17.75
N VAL A 133 2.03 -7.42 -18.24
CA VAL A 133 3.31 -8.14 -18.24
C VAL A 133 4.38 -7.42 -19.07
N LYS A 134 4.00 -6.82 -20.20
CA LYS A 134 4.92 -6.01 -21.02
C LYS A 134 5.32 -4.71 -20.31
N ASP A 135 4.40 -4.06 -19.61
CA ASP A 135 4.67 -2.85 -18.83
C ASP A 135 5.68 -3.15 -17.73
N ILE A 136 5.47 -4.23 -16.97
CA ILE A 136 6.39 -4.67 -15.91
C ILE A 136 7.78 -4.93 -16.48
N ARG A 137 7.87 -5.58 -17.65
CA ARG A 137 9.16 -5.80 -18.34
C ARG A 137 9.80 -4.49 -18.76
N ALA A 138 9.03 -3.54 -19.29
CA ALA A 138 9.52 -2.22 -19.67
C ALA A 138 10.01 -1.43 -18.43
N SER A 139 9.34 -1.55 -17.28
CA SER A 139 9.78 -0.96 -16.01
C SER A 139 11.12 -1.52 -15.53
N VAL A 140 11.32 -2.84 -15.63
CA VAL A 140 12.63 -3.45 -15.33
C VAL A 140 13.73 -2.91 -16.25
N ASN A 141 13.44 -2.80 -17.55
CA ASN A 141 14.40 -2.25 -18.52
C ASN A 141 14.68 -0.76 -18.25
N TRP A 142 13.66 0.01 -17.89
CA TRP A 142 13.79 1.40 -17.53
C TRP A 142 14.69 1.58 -16.31
N LEU A 143 14.50 0.78 -15.26
CA LEU A 143 15.39 0.80 -14.08
C LEU A 143 16.85 0.52 -14.47
N LYS A 144 17.09 -0.49 -15.31
CA LYS A 144 18.45 -0.80 -15.80
C LYS A 144 19.08 0.34 -16.58
N ALA A 145 18.31 1.01 -17.43
CA ALA A 145 18.76 2.16 -18.20
C ALA A 145 18.98 3.41 -17.34
N ASN A 146 18.32 3.51 -16.17
CA ASN A 146 18.35 4.68 -15.28
C ASN A 146 19.13 4.37 -13.97
N GLY A 147 20.30 3.75 -14.10
CA GLY A 147 21.28 3.61 -13.02
C GLY A 147 21.20 2.31 -12.20
N SER A 148 20.09 1.57 -12.27
CA SER A 148 19.93 0.34 -11.48
C SER A 148 20.52 -0.88 -12.19
N LYS A 149 21.84 -1.07 -12.07
CA LYS A 149 22.59 -2.17 -12.73
C LYS A 149 22.11 -3.58 -12.34
N LYS A 150 21.51 -3.74 -11.16
CA LYS A 150 20.87 -4.98 -10.69
C LYS A 150 19.34 -4.78 -10.64
N ALA A 151 18.62 -5.31 -11.64
CA ALA A 151 17.16 -5.40 -11.61
C ALA A 151 16.72 -6.82 -11.97
N ALA A 152 15.92 -7.42 -11.07
CA ALA A 152 15.54 -8.83 -11.08
C ALA A 152 14.76 -9.20 -12.36
N LYS A 153 15.03 -10.39 -12.91
CA LYS A 153 14.45 -10.89 -14.17
C LYS A 153 13.51 -12.07 -13.87
N ALA A 154 12.22 -11.87 -14.18
CA ALA A 154 11.14 -12.84 -14.40
C ALA A 154 10.99 -14.02 -13.41
N LEU A 155 9.92 -13.95 -12.61
CA LEU A 155 9.63 -14.82 -11.46
C LEU A 155 8.27 -15.51 -11.65
N GLU A 156 8.29 -16.82 -11.94
CA GLU A 156 7.33 -17.82 -11.42
C GLU A 156 7.54 -19.16 -12.14
N GLU A 157 7.50 -19.19 -13.47
CA GLU A 157 7.72 -20.44 -14.22
C GLU A 157 9.19 -20.91 -14.15
N LYS A 158 10.11 -19.97 -13.93
CA LYS A 158 11.51 -20.30 -13.65
C LYS A 158 11.71 -20.81 -12.23
N LEU A 159 10.98 -20.34 -11.22
CA LEU A 159 11.29 -20.68 -9.82
C LEU A 159 11.16 -22.16 -9.47
N LYS A 160 10.25 -22.90 -10.12
CA LYS A 160 10.11 -24.35 -9.91
C LYS A 160 11.10 -25.18 -10.75
N ALA A 161 11.59 -24.64 -11.87
CA ALA A 161 12.40 -25.37 -12.84
C ALA A 161 13.87 -24.93 -12.89
N SER A 162 14.23 -23.84 -12.22
CA SER A 162 15.58 -23.31 -12.16
C SER A 162 16.10 -23.35 -10.74
N GLU A 163 17.41 -23.53 -10.58
CA GLU A 163 18.14 -23.44 -9.30
C GLU A 163 18.16 -22.00 -8.73
N ILE A 164 17.12 -21.19 -9.01
CA ILE A 164 16.98 -19.85 -8.46
C ILE A 164 16.57 -19.98 -6.99
N PRO A 165 17.37 -19.45 -6.05
CA PRO A 165 17.02 -19.45 -4.64
C PRO A 165 15.65 -18.82 -4.40
N TYR A 166 14.81 -19.48 -3.59
CA TYR A 166 13.52 -18.95 -3.14
C TYR A 166 13.30 -19.29 -1.66
N GLU A 167 12.53 -18.44 -0.97
CA GLU A 167 12.11 -18.64 0.41
C GLU A 167 10.60 -18.43 0.51
N MET A 168 9.91 -19.28 1.28
CA MET A 168 8.47 -19.18 1.53
C MET A 168 8.23 -19.13 3.04
N HIS A 169 7.47 -18.13 3.48
CA HIS A 169 7.09 -17.95 4.87
C HIS A 169 5.58 -17.84 5.02
N ILE A 170 5.03 -18.58 5.97
CA ILE A 170 3.62 -18.50 6.36
C ILE A 170 3.56 -17.77 7.70
N TYR A 171 2.61 -16.85 7.84
CA TYR A 171 2.37 -16.07 9.06
C TYR A 171 1.04 -16.53 9.69
N PRO A 172 1.07 -17.42 10.69
CA PRO A 172 -0.16 -17.90 11.32
C PRO A 172 -0.99 -16.75 11.89
N GLY A 173 -2.32 -16.84 11.78
CA GLY A 173 -3.23 -15.83 12.32
C GLY A 173 -3.32 -14.51 11.53
N ASN A 174 -2.57 -14.38 10.43
CA ASN A 174 -2.60 -13.20 9.56
C ASN A 174 -3.40 -13.48 8.29
N ALA A 175 -4.25 -12.54 7.88
CA ALA A 175 -5.07 -12.67 6.68
C ALA A 175 -4.38 -12.09 5.44
N HIS A 176 -5.07 -12.12 4.29
CA HIS A 176 -4.59 -11.45 3.08
C HIS A 176 -4.37 -9.95 3.33
N ALA A 177 -3.40 -9.37 2.63
CA ALA A 177 -3.01 -7.96 2.78
C ALA A 177 -2.58 -7.56 4.22
N PHE A 178 -2.11 -8.49 5.05
CA PHE A 178 -1.67 -8.18 6.42
C PHE A 178 -0.56 -7.12 6.54
N MET A 179 0.17 -6.85 5.44
CA MET A 179 1.18 -5.80 5.37
C MET A 179 0.62 -4.39 5.15
N ASN A 180 -0.68 -4.26 4.82
CA ASN A 180 -1.31 -2.96 4.56
C ASN A 180 -1.70 -2.32 5.88
N ARG A 181 -0.91 -1.34 6.31
CA ARG A 181 -0.98 -0.72 7.64
C ARG A 181 -1.16 0.79 7.60
N SER A 182 -1.37 1.40 6.43
CA SER A 182 -1.89 2.77 6.41
C SER A 182 -3.28 2.81 7.03
N PRO A 183 -3.74 3.98 7.54
CA PRO A 183 -5.08 4.10 8.08
C PRO A 183 -6.17 3.64 7.11
N GLU A 184 -6.02 3.96 5.83
CA GLU A 184 -6.97 3.53 4.78
C GLU A 184 -6.89 2.02 4.52
N GLY A 185 -5.68 1.44 4.47
CA GLY A 185 -5.48 0.00 4.31
C GLY A 185 -6.09 -0.81 5.46
N ILE A 186 -5.93 -0.34 6.70
CA ILE A 186 -6.52 -0.98 7.89
C ILE A 186 -8.05 -0.94 7.82
N GLU A 187 -8.64 0.21 7.52
CA GLU A 187 -10.11 0.34 7.43
C GLU A 187 -10.69 -0.53 6.31
N ARG A 188 -10.03 -0.57 5.13
CA ARG A 188 -10.45 -1.46 4.02
C ARG A 188 -10.43 -2.92 4.44
N ARG A 189 -9.37 -3.37 5.11
CA ARG A 189 -9.25 -4.76 5.58
C ARG A 189 -10.32 -5.12 6.59
N LYS A 190 -10.60 -4.23 7.56
CA LYS A 190 -11.72 -4.39 8.49
C LYS A 190 -13.05 -4.50 7.77
N GLY A 191 -13.30 -3.62 6.78
CA GLY A 191 -14.50 -3.67 5.94
C GLY A 191 -14.66 -4.97 5.14
N MET A 192 -13.55 -5.65 4.83
CA MET A 192 -13.53 -6.94 4.15
C MET A 192 -13.51 -8.16 5.10
N GLY A 193 -13.71 -7.95 6.41
CA GLY A 193 -13.74 -9.05 7.39
C GLY A 193 -12.36 -9.60 7.77
N MET A 194 -11.29 -8.82 7.59
CA MET A 194 -9.91 -9.16 7.96
C MET A 194 -9.40 -8.24 9.08
N PRO A 195 -9.82 -8.45 10.34
CA PRO A 195 -9.52 -7.54 11.45
C PRO A 195 -8.15 -7.81 12.11
N ASP A 196 -7.30 -8.65 11.53
CA ASP A 196 -6.04 -9.05 12.15
C ASP A 196 -5.05 -7.89 12.27
N GLU A 197 -4.63 -7.64 13.50
CA GLU A 197 -3.69 -6.59 13.90
C GLU A 197 -2.46 -7.24 14.55
N ASP A 198 -1.55 -7.72 13.71
CA ASP A 198 -0.29 -8.32 14.12
C ASP A 198 0.88 -7.53 13.52
N GLU A 199 1.27 -6.49 14.25
CA GLU A 199 2.39 -5.64 13.85
C GLU A 199 3.72 -6.43 13.87
N ALA A 200 3.85 -7.43 14.74
CA ALA A 200 5.06 -8.24 14.82
C ALA A 200 5.27 -9.06 13.55
N ALA A 201 4.21 -9.66 12.99
CA ALA A 201 4.28 -10.35 11.70
C ALA A 201 4.65 -9.40 10.56
N VAL A 202 4.13 -8.17 10.54
CA VAL A 202 4.48 -7.16 9.55
C VAL A 202 5.96 -6.78 9.63
N GLN A 203 6.47 -6.50 10.83
CA GLN A 203 7.87 -6.17 11.02
C GLN A 203 8.78 -7.35 10.66
N LEU A 204 8.39 -8.58 11.01
CA LEU A 204 9.12 -9.78 10.63
C LEU A 204 9.16 -9.97 9.11
N ALA A 205 8.03 -9.74 8.41
CA ALA A 205 7.97 -9.81 6.96
C ALA A 205 8.87 -8.76 6.29
N TRP A 206 8.84 -7.52 6.76
CA TRP A 206 9.74 -6.47 6.30
C TRP A 206 11.20 -6.79 6.56
N SER A 207 11.53 -7.34 7.74
CA SER A 207 12.89 -7.74 8.09
C SER A 207 13.42 -8.85 7.18
N ARG A 208 12.59 -9.85 6.87
CA ARG A 208 12.93 -10.93 5.92
C ARG A 208 13.12 -10.39 4.51
N PHE A 209 12.20 -9.55 4.05
CA PHE A 209 12.34 -8.86 2.76
C PHE A 209 13.65 -8.08 2.70
N GLN A 210 13.92 -7.22 3.69
CA GLN A 210 15.15 -6.44 3.75
C GLN A 210 16.37 -7.36 3.68
N SER A 211 16.47 -8.36 4.56
CA SER A 211 17.59 -9.30 4.60
C SER A 211 17.83 -10.00 3.24
N TRP A 212 16.75 -10.42 2.58
CA TRP A 212 16.82 -11.00 1.24
C TRP A 212 17.35 -9.99 0.22
N MET A 213 16.77 -8.78 0.18
CA MET A 213 17.19 -7.75 -0.76
C MET A 213 18.64 -7.33 -0.53
N THR A 214 19.08 -7.16 0.71
CA THR A 214 20.48 -6.87 1.04
C THR A 214 21.40 -7.97 0.50
N ARG A 215 21.05 -9.25 0.71
CA ARG A 215 21.85 -10.38 0.25
C ARG A 215 22.07 -10.42 -1.27
N PHE A 216 21.05 -10.07 -2.05
CA PHE A 216 21.09 -10.24 -3.52
C PHE A 216 21.35 -8.95 -4.29
N LEU A 217 21.00 -7.79 -3.72
CA LEU A 217 21.14 -6.50 -4.39
C LEU A 217 22.25 -5.62 -3.82
N SER A 218 22.60 -5.72 -2.54
CA SER A 218 23.77 -5.01 -2.03
C SER A 218 25.03 -5.56 -2.68
N SER A 219 25.92 -4.66 -3.08
CA SER A 219 27.24 -4.95 -3.68
C SER A 219 28.33 -4.85 -2.65
#